data_AF-A0A381X403-F1
#
_entry.id   AF-A0A381X403-F1
#
_cell.length_a   1.000
_cell.length_b   1.000
_cell.length_c   1.000
_cell.angle_alpha   90.00
_cell.angle_beta   90.00
_cell.angle_gamma   90.00
#
_symmetry.space_group_name_H-M   'P 1'
#
loop_
_entity.id
_entity.type
_entity.pdbx_description
1 polymer ?
#
loop_
_entity_poly.entity_id
_entity_poly.type
_entity_poly.pdbx_seq_one_letter_code
_entity_poly.pdbx_strand_id
1 'polypeptide(L)'
;MSPYQYRCIDESILLPFLKKYVFSVLHRCIPYGVPANYLTLVSIIVIWSCFLYLIGVNTPDDADIIIVFFAITIYVIFDHFDGLQAKKTGTGSPLGEILDHYSDVFNGSIILYLFFRILQIELGWIFYLVIWANLVAFTVTYLEQSIRKELYFGKIGSLEGVLLILFILGSLMTSQGKYFWLKNKLFDIPLHVLLVIGLILGVIFTVAGSIRRLQHIPKTFIHYFITGAFLCFICFYYQINWYISFLVINVYSADLILKSMKFHL
;
A
#
# COMPACT_ATOMS: atom_id res chain seq x y z
N MET A 1 -15.07 -30.37 7.65
CA MET A 1 -14.38 -29.05 7.68
C MET A 1 -15.10 -28.15 6.70
N SER A 2 -15.63 -27.01 7.13
CA SER A 2 -16.19 -26.03 6.20
C SER A 2 -15.10 -25.54 5.25
N PRO A 3 -15.36 -25.37 3.95
CA PRO A 3 -14.38 -24.79 3.05
C PRO A 3 -13.98 -23.39 3.55
N TYR A 4 -12.68 -23.08 3.48
CA TYR A 4 -12.18 -21.75 3.83
C TYR A 4 -12.91 -20.68 3.02
N GLN A 5 -13.41 -19.65 3.69
CA GLN A 5 -14.18 -18.58 3.07
C GLN A 5 -13.60 -17.23 3.44
N TYR A 6 -12.91 -16.62 2.48
CA TYR A 6 -12.46 -15.24 2.58
C TYR A 6 -13.65 -14.28 2.54
N ARG A 7 -13.80 -13.43 3.57
CA ARG A 7 -14.85 -12.41 3.67
C ARG A 7 -14.21 -11.03 3.60
N CYS A 8 -14.64 -10.25 2.62
CA CYS A 8 -14.19 -8.89 2.41
C CYS A 8 -15.38 -8.01 2.01
N ILE A 9 -15.56 -6.91 2.72
CA ILE A 9 -16.47 -5.82 2.38
C ILE A 9 -15.60 -4.66 1.89
N ASP A 10 -15.77 -4.32 0.63
CA ASP A 10 -15.02 -3.22 0.02
C ASP A 10 -16.00 -2.15 -0.47
N GLU A 11 -15.99 -1.00 0.21
CA GLU A 11 -16.82 0.16 -0.09
C GLU A 11 -16.06 1.23 -0.89
N SER A 12 -14.84 0.95 -1.37
CA SER A 12 -14.01 1.89 -2.13
C SER A 12 -14.82 2.52 -3.27
N ILE A 13 -14.84 3.85 -3.35
CA ILE A 13 -15.70 4.60 -4.28
C ILE A 13 -15.38 4.24 -5.73
N LEU A 14 -14.11 4.04 -6.04
CA LEU A 14 -13.66 3.80 -7.41
C LEU A 14 -13.71 2.31 -7.82
N LEU A 15 -13.79 1.39 -6.85
CA LEU A 15 -13.77 -0.05 -7.13
C LEU A 15 -14.90 -0.51 -8.03
N PRO A 16 -16.19 -0.12 -7.86
CA PRO A 16 -17.26 -0.58 -8.76
C PRO A 16 -17.01 -0.23 -10.22
N PHE A 17 -16.48 0.97 -10.49
CA PHE A 17 -16.10 1.41 -11.82
C PHE A 17 -14.92 0.59 -12.35
N LEU A 18 -13.81 0.54 -11.60
CA LEU A 18 -12.60 -0.16 -12.03
C LEU A 18 -12.82 -1.66 -12.21
N LYS A 19 -13.56 -2.29 -11.29
CA LYS A 19 -13.91 -3.71 -11.39
C LYS A 19 -14.68 -3.99 -12.68
N LYS A 20 -15.64 -3.15 -13.05
CA LYS A 20 -16.46 -3.34 -14.25
C LYS A 20 -15.69 -3.08 -15.55
N TYR A 21 -14.96 -1.98 -15.62
CA TYR A 21 -14.39 -1.48 -16.87
C TYR A 21 -12.91 -1.81 -17.08
N VAL A 22 -12.17 -2.08 -15.99
CA VAL A 22 -10.72 -2.32 -16.04
C VAL A 22 -10.43 -3.76 -15.61
N PHE A 23 -10.59 -4.09 -14.33
CA PHE A 23 -10.11 -5.37 -13.78
C PHE A 23 -10.82 -6.57 -14.41
N SER A 24 -12.16 -6.58 -14.49
CA SER A 24 -12.88 -7.72 -15.09
C SER A 24 -12.67 -7.83 -16.60
N VAL A 25 -12.31 -6.75 -17.29
CA VAL A 25 -12.02 -6.78 -18.72
C VAL A 25 -10.64 -7.38 -18.95
N LEU A 26 -9.62 -6.85 -18.27
CA LEU A 26 -8.24 -7.30 -18.40
C LEU A 26 -8.04 -8.72 -17.84
N HIS A 27 -8.74 -9.09 -16.77
CA HIS A 27 -8.67 -10.44 -16.19
C HIS A 27 -9.14 -11.55 -17.15
N ARG A 28 -9.93 -11.22 -18.20
CA ARG A 28 -10.31 -12.20 -19.23
C ARG A 28 -9.11 -12.75 -20.01
N CYS A 29 -8.01 -12.01 -20.02
CA CYS A 29 -6.76 -12.44 -20.64
C CYS A 29 -5.98 -13.46 -19.80
N ILE A 30 -6.36 -13.68 -18.53
CA ILE A 30 -5.70 -14.64 -17.64
C ILE A 30 -6.28 -16.05 -17.87
N PRO A 31 -5.46 -17.03 -18.31
CA PRO A 31 -5.91 -18.40 -18.49
C PRO A 31 -6.39 -19.04 -17.17
N TYR A 32 -7.37 -19.94 -17.26
CA TYR A 32 -7.93 -20.60 -16.07
C TYR A 32 -6.88 -21.42 -15.29
N GLY A 33 -5.88 -21.97 -15.97
CA GLY A 33 -4.83 -22.77 -15.34
C GLY A 33 -3.80 -21.97 -14.53
N VAL A 34 -3.82 -20.63 -14.58
CA VAL A 34 -2.89 -19.79 -13.80
C VAL A 34 -3.36 -19.72 -12.35
N PRO A 35 -2.55 -20.15 -11.36
CA PRO A 35 -2.90 -20.03 -9.95
C PRO A 35 -2.99 -18.58 -9.49
N ALA A 36 -3.91 -18.25 -8.58
CA ALA A 36 -4.04 -16.91 -8.00
C ALA A 36 -2.71 -16.42 -7.38
N ASN A 37 -2.05 -17.26 -6.58
CA ASN A 37 -0.79 -16.92 -5.93
C ASN A 37 0.34 -16.57 -6.93
N TYR A 38 0.28 -17.06 -8.17
CA TYR A 38 1.26 -16.67 -9.20
C TYR A 38 1.07 -15.22 -9.63
N LEU A 39 -0.17 -14.74 -9.65
CA LEU A 39 -0.50 -13.35 -9.97
C LEU A 39 0.01 -12.42 -8.87
N THR A 40 -0.18 -12.81 -7.59
CA THR A 40 0.42 -12.13 -6.44
C THR A 40 1.95 -12.07 -6.59
N LEU A 41 2.62 -13.19 -6.89
CA LEU A 41 4.08 -13.22 -7.09
C LEU A 41 4.55 -12.33 -8.24
N VAL A 42 3.82 -12.26 -9.35
CA VAL A 42 4.15 -11.35 -10.45
C VAL A 42 4.09 -9.90 -9.99
N SER A 43 3.04 -9.52 -9.25
CA SER A 43 2.90 -8.16 -8.70
C SER A 43 4.07 -7.80 -7.78
N ILE A 44 4.48 -8.74 -6.91
CA ILE A 44 5.63 -8.60 -6.00
C ILE A 44 6.92 -8.43 -6.81
N ILE A 45 7.20 -9.29 -7.78
CA ILE A 45 8.45 -9.22 -8.57
C ILE A 45 8.55 -7.88 -9.29
N VAL A 46 7.47 -7.39 -9.88
CA VAL A 46 7.45 -6.11 -10.62
C VAL A 46 7.74 -4.95 -9.69
N ILE A 47 7.02 -4.84 -8.57
CA ILE A 47 7.17 -3.69 -7.67
C ILE A 47 8.53 -3.69 -6.95
N TRP A 48 9.04 -4.87 -6.57
CA TRP A 48 10.35 -5.02 -5.95
C TRP A 48 11.50 -4.77 -6.93
N SER A 49 11.36 -5.19 -8.19
CA SER A 49 12.36 -4.90 -9.23
C SER A 49 12.46 -3.39 -9.48
N CYS A 50 11.32 -2.69 -9.54
CA CYS A 50 11.28 -1.24 -9.66
C CYS A 50 11.90 -0.55 -8.43
N PHE A 51 11.61 -1.03 -7.22
CA PHE A 51 12.23 -0.56 -5.99
C PHE A 51 13.76 -0.66 -6.03
N LEU A 52 14.29 -1.86 -6.31
CA LEU A 52 15.72 -2.13 -6.35
C LEU A 52 16.43 -1.30 -7.43
N TYR A 53 15.79 -1.11 -8.59
CA TYR A 53 16.28 -0.22 -9.63
C TYR A 53 16.40 1.23 -9.14
N LEU A 54 15.34 1.79 -8.53
CA LEU A 54 15.32 3.18 -8.04
C LEU A 54 16.26 3.43 -6.86
N ILE A 55 16.69 2.42 -6.11
CA ILE A 55 17.76 2.58 -5.09
C ILE A 55 19.06 3.07 -5.73
N GLY A 56 19.40 2.57 -6.93
CA GLY A 56 20.64 2.93 -7.62
C GLY A 56 20.56 4.24 -8.41
N VAL A 57 19.36 4.79 -8.59
CA VAL A 57 19.15 6.08 -9.28
C VAL A 57 19.37 7.20 -8.27
N ASN A 58 20.14 8.24 -8.62
CA ASN A 58 20.30 9.42 -7.76
C ASN A 58 19.19 10.45 -8.01
N THR A 59 19.05 10.87 -9.26
CA THR A 59 18.06 11.86 -9.71
C THR A 59 17.19 11.24 -10.80
N PRO A 60 15.90 10.95 -10.52
CA PRO A 60 15.03 10.33 -11.50
C PRO A 60 14.77 11.21 -12.72
N ASP A 61 14.78 10.59 -13.89
CA ASP A 61 14.48 11.21 -15.18
C ASP A 61 13.08 10.84 -15.72
N ASP A 62 12.81 11.19 -16.97
CA ASP A 62 11.52 10.95 -17.61
C ASP A 62 11.23 9.47 -17.84
N ALA A 63 12.28 8.66 -18.10
CA ALA A 63 12.14 7.22 -18.24
C ALA A 63 11.80 6.58 -16.89
N ASP A 64 12.41 7.05 -15.80
CA ASP A 64 12.08 6.60 -14.45
C ASP A 64 10.61 6.84 -14.09
N ILE A 65 10.05 7.99 -14.44
CA ILE A 65 8.61 8.30 -14.22
C ILE A 65 7.73 7.26 -14.91
N ILE A 66 8.05 6.93 -16.17
CA ILE A 66 7.31 5.96 -16.97
C ILE A 66 7.43 4.55 -16.36
N ILE A 67 8.65 4.14 -16.00
CA ILE A 67 8.91 2.84 -15.36
C ILE A 67 8.11 2.71 -14.08
N VAL A 68 8.17 3.72 -13.19
CA VAL A 68 7.45 3.71 -11.91
C VAL A 68 5.94 3.69 -12.11
N PHE A 69 5.40 4.51 -13.03
CA PHE A 69 3.98 4.53 -13.35
C PHE A 69 3.49 3.15 -13.80
N PHE A 70 4.19 2.51 -14.73
CA PHE A 70 3.80 1.19 -15.22
C PHE A 70 4.02 0.08 -14.18
N ALA A 71 5.09 0.14 -13.39
CA ALA A 71 5.32 -0.84 -12.32
C ALA A 71 4.18 -0.82 -11.28
N ILE A 72 3.78 0.37 -10.82
CA ILE A 72 2.65 0.52 -9.87
C ILE A 72 1.33 0.11 -10.55
N THR A 73 1.12 0.47 -11.81
CA THR A 73 -0.09 0.08 -12.56
C THR A 73 -0.21 -1.44 -12.68
N ILE A 74 0.88 -2.12 -13.04
CA ILE A 74 0.92 -3.58 -13.15
C ILE A 74 0.70 -4.21 -11.78
N TYR A 75 1.35 -3.70 -10.72
CA TYR A 75 1.11 -4.15 -9.36
C TYR A 75 -0.39 -4.09 -9.00
N VAL A 76 -1.02 -2.91 -9.11
CA VAL A 76 -2.44 -2.71 -8.77
C VAL A 76 -3.35 -3.66 -9.55
N ILE A 77 -3.07 -3.88 -10.83
CA ILE A 77 -3.87 -4.78 -11.67
C ILE A 77 -3.72 -6.24 -11.22
N PHE A 78 -2.49 -6.72 -11.02
CA PHE A 78 -2.23 -8.12 -10.69
C PHE A 78 -2.63 -8.48 -9.26
N ASP A 79 -2.47 -7.54 -8.34
CA ASP A 79 -3.00 -7.59 -6.98
C ASP A 79 -4.52 -7.81 -6.98
N HIS A 80 -5.27 -7.06 -7.80
CA HIS A 80 -6.71 -7.31 -7.95
C HIS A 80 -7.04 -8.61 -8.69
N PHE A 81 -6.15 -9.09 -9.55
CA PHE A 81 -6.39 -10.31 -10.32
C PHE A 81 -6.31 -11.56 -9.47
N ASP A 82 -5.47 -11.63 -8.44
CA ASP A 82 -5.37 -12.83 -7.63
C ASP A 82 -6.70 -13.17 -6.94
N GLY A 83 -7.40 -12.18 -6.40
CA GLY A 83 -8.68 -12.35 -5.73
C GLY A 83 -9.80 -12.66 -6.71
N LEU A 84 -9.76 -12.08 -7.91
CA LEU A 84 -10.68 -12.43 -9.00
C LEU A 84 -10.45 -13.87 -9.46
N GLN A 85 -9.20 -14.27 -9.63
CA GLN A 85 -8.83 -15.60 -10.09
C GLN A 85 -9.18 -16.65 -9.03
N ALA A 86 -8.81 -16.43 -7.76
CA ALA A 86 -9.12 -17.33 -6.65
C ALA A 86 -10.64 -17.57 -6.50
N LYS A 87 -11.45 -16.52 -6.69
CA LYS A 87 -12.92 -16.63 -6.70
C LYS A 87 -13.43 -17.41 -7.90
N LYS A 88 -12.86 -17.17 -9.09
CA LYS A 88 -13.25 -17.82 -10.35
C LYS A 88 -12.89 -19.31 -10.38
N THR A 89 -11.74 -19.68 -9.82
CA THR A 89 -11.23 -21.06 -9.81
C THR A 89 -11.63 -21.85 -8.57
N GLY A 90 -12.18 -21.17 -7.54
CA GLY A 90 -12.49 -21.79 -6.25
C GLY A 90 -11.24 -22.21 -5.47
N THR A 91 -10.08 -21.61 -5.73
CA THR A 91 -8.79 -21.98 -5.13
C THR A 91 -8.34 -21.01 -4.03
N GLY A 92 -9.26 -20.24 -3.44
CA GLY A 92 -8.96 -19.39 -2.29
C GLY A 92 -8.42 -20.23 -1.13
N SER A 93 -7.34 -19.77 -0.49
CA SER A 93 -6.69 -20.50 0.59
C SER A 93 -6.10 -19.55 1.63
N PRO A 94 -5.96 -20.00 2.90
CA PRO A 94 -5.32 -19.19 3.93
C PRO A 94 -3.86 -18.83 3.62
N LEU A 95 -3.13 -19.73 2.94
CA LEU A 95 -1.75 -19.44 2.53
C LEU A 95 -1.69 -18.35 1.47
N GLY A 96 -2.64 -18.36 0.53
CA GLY A 96 -2.77 -17.29 -0.47
C GLY A 96 -3.07 -15.94 0.18
N GLU A 97 -3.99 -15.93 1.16
CA GLU A 97 -4.29 -14.72 1.93
C GLU A 97 -3.06 -14.19 2.69
N ILE A 98 -2.29 -15.07 3.33
CA ILE A 98 -1.05 -14.67 4.01
C ILE A 98 -0.03 -14.11 3.02
N LEU A 99 0.13 -14.74 1.86
CA LEU A 99 1.07 -14.25 0.84
C LEU A 99 0.71 -12.83 0.40
N ASP A 100 -0.57 -12.61 0.07
CA ASP A 100 -1.13 -11.33 -0.36
C ASP A 100 -0.92 -10.24 0.70
N HIS A 101 -1.56 -10.40 1.86
CA HIS A 101 -1.54 -9.39 2.91
C HIS A 101 -0.15 -9.16 3.52
N TYR A 102 0.70 -10.19 3.63
CA TYR A 102 2.07 -10.00 4.12
C TYR A 102 2.88 -9.17 3.12
N SER A 103 2.69 -9.40 1.83
CA SER A 103 3.40 -8.66 0.78
C SER A 103 2.92 -7.21 0.68
N ASP A 104 1.64 -6.94 0.90
CA ASP A 104 1.05 -5.59 0.88
C ASP A 104 1.70 -4.62 1.87
N VAL A 105 2.14 -5.11 3.03
CA VAL A 105 2.88 -4.31 4.01
C VAL A 105 4.11 -3.66 3.38
N PHE A 106 4.86 -4.44 2.61
CA PHE A 106 6.06 -3.97 1.93
C PHE A 106 5.70 -3.21 0.66
N ASN A 107 4.78 -3.71 -0.16
CA ASN A 107 4.40 -3.13 -1.44
C ASN A 107 3.85 -1.71 -1.25
N GLY A 108 2.99 -1.49 -0.24
CA GLY A 108 2.48 -0.17 0.10
C GLY A 108 3.58 0.83 0.47
N SER A 109 4.55 0.40 1.29
CA SER A 109 5.71 1.23 1.64
C SER A 109 6.64 1.49 0.45
N ILE A 110 6.82 0.50 -0.43
CA ILE A 110 7.60 0.66 -1.67
C ILE A 110 6.95 1.69 -2.60
N ILE A 111 5.63 1.64 -2.78
CA ILE A 111 4.90 2.62 -3.60
C ILE A 111 5.13 4.04 -3.09
N LEU A 112 5.08 4.24 -1.78
CA LEU A 112 5.35 5.55 -1.16
C LEU A 112 6.80 5.99 -1.36
N TYR A 113 7.77 5.06 -1.24
CA TYR A 113 9.15 5.34 -1.60
C TYR A 113 9.30 5.77 -3.06
N LEU A 114 8.76 5.00 -4.01
CA LEU A 114 8.83 5.31 -5.43
C LEU A 114 8.23 6.68 -5.72
N PHE A 115 7.10 7.00 -5.08
CA PHE A 115 6.45 8.29 -5.20
C PHE A 115 7.31 9.45 -4.67
N PHE A 116 7.93 9.28 -3.50
CA PHE A 116 8.87 10.26 -2.95
C PHE A 116 10.08 10.48 -3.87
N ARG A 117 10.63 9.39 -4.43
CA ARG A 117 11.76 9.47 -5.36
C ARG A 117 11.40 10.26 -6.62
N ILE A 118 10.27 9.94 -7.26
CA ILE A 118 9.85 10.63 -8.48
C ILE A 118 9.53 12.12 -8.23
N LEU A 119 8.92 12.45 -7.10
CA LEU A 119 8.69 13.85 -6.71
C LEU A 119 9.95 14.55 -6.18
N GLN A 120 11.08 13.85 -6.10
CA GLN A 120 12.36 14.35 -5.59
C GLN A 120 12.22 14.93 -4.18
N ILE A 121 11.38 14.31 -3.36
CA ILE A 121 11.20 14.66 -1.95
C ILE A 121 12.31 13.99 -1.16
N GLU A 122 12.94 14.74 -0.25
CA GLU A 122 13.96 14.20 0.65
C GLU A 122 13.41 13.03 1.48
N LEU A 123 14.20 11.95 1.58
CA LEU A 123 13.91 10.79 2.43
C LEU A 123 14.22 11.09 3.91
N GLY A 124 13.75 12.23 4.40
CA GLY A 124 13.92 12.72 5.76
C GLY A 124 12.73 12.38 6.66
N TRP A 125 12.46 13.23 7.65
CA TRP A 125 11.41 12.97 8.67
C TRP A 125 10.00 12.81 8.07
N ILE A 126 9.66 13.55 7.00
CA ILE A 126 8.36 13.45 6.33
C ILE A 126 8.17 12.05 5.73
N PHE A 127 9.23 11.49 5.13
CA PHE A 127 9.20 10.15 4.57
C PHE A 127 8.92 9.11 5.66
N TYR A 128 9.63 9.18 6.79
CA TYR A 128 9.38 8.27 7.92
C TYR A 128 7.97 8.41 8.49
N LEU A 129 7.46 9.64 8.60
CA LEU A 129 6.08 9.89 9.04
C LEU A 129 5.07 9.23 8.11
N VAL A 130 5.24 9.37 6.79
CA VAL A 130 4.32 8.82 5.79
C VAL A 130 4.38 7.29 5.76
N ILE A 131 5.58 6.70 5.78
CA ILE A 131 5.73 5.24 5.86
C ILE A 131 5.09 4.70 7.14
N TRP A 132 5.35 5.34 8.28
CA TRP A 132 4.77 4.92 9.55
C TRP A 132 3.24 5.03 9.56
N ALA A 133 2.69 6.15 9.06
CA ALA A 133 1.24 6.34 8.97
C ALA A 133 0.57 5.28 8.09
N ASN A 134 1.18 4.95 6.95
CA ASN A 134 0.71 3.86 6.08
C ASN A 134 0.67 2.51 6.81
N LEU A 135 1.77 2.17 7.50
CA LEU A 135 1.87 0.90 8.26
C LEU A 135 0.88 0.83 9.42
N VAL A 136 0.58 1.96 10.06
CA VAL A 136 -0.47 2.06 11.09
C VAL A 136 -1.84 1.76 10.50
N ALA A 137 -2.17 2.29 9.32
CA ALA A 137 -3.45 2.00 8.64
C ALA A 137 -3.55 0.53 8.22
N PHE A 138 -2.50 -0.06 7.66
CA PHE A 138 -2.49 -1.49 7.32
C PHE A 138 -2.64 -2.37 8.57
N THR A 139 -1.87 -2.07 9.63
CA THR A 139 -1.88 -2.86 10.85
C THR A 139 -3.24 -2.87 11.53
N VAL A 140 -3.90 -1.70 11.67
CA VAL A 140 -5.23 -1.65 12.29
C VAL A 140 -6.27 -2.40 11.46
N THR A 141 -6.15 -2.35 10.13
CA THR A 141 -7.06 -3.01 9.19
C THR A 141 -6.96 -4.54 9.30
N TYR A 142 -5.76 -5.10 9.27
CA TYR A 142 -5.58 -6.55 9.41
C TYR A 142 -5.83 -7.05 10.84
N LEU A 143 -5.54 -6.23 11.85
CA LEU A 143 -5.91 -6.54 13.22
C LEU A 143 -7.43 -6.57 13.38
N GLU A 144 -8.13 -5.60 12.81
CA GLU A 144 -9.59 -5.60 12.76
C GLU A 144 -10.11 -6.87 12.08
N GLN A 145 -9.54 -7.24 10.93
CA GLN A 145 -9.90 -8.47 10.24
C GLN A 145 -9.68 -9.71 11.12
N SER A 146 -8.57 -9.79 11.85
CA SER A 146 -8.28 -10.92 12.77
C SER A 146 -9.35 -11.12 13.85
N ILE A 147 -9.95 -10.02 14.31
CA ILE A 147 -10.96 -9.99 15.36
C ILE A 147 -12.35 -10.24 14.77
N ARG A 148 -12.71 -9.53 13.70
CA ARG A 148 -14.05 -9.56 13.07
C ARG A 148 -14.25 -10.71 12.08
N LYS A 149 -13.16 -11.36 11.65
CA LYS A 149 -13.16 -12.40 10.60
C LYS A 149 -13.68 -11.90 9.23
N GLU A 150 -13.50 -10.61 8.98
CA GLU A 150 -13.94 -9.93 7.77
C GLU A 150 -13.03 -8.74 7.49
N LEU A 151 -12.47 -8.66 6.29
CA LEU A 151 -11.68 -7.52 5.85
C LEU A 151 -12.62 -6.39 5.44
N TYR A 152 -12.30 -5.15 5.83
CA TYR A 152 -13.14 -4.00 5.52
C TYR A 152 -12.30 -2.88 4.91
N PHE A 153 -12.67 -2.46 3.70
CA PHE A 153 -12.15 -1.25 3.07
C PHE A 153 -13.24 -0.17 3.02
N GLY A 154 -12.91 1.00 3.56
CA GLY A 154 -13.81 2.15 3.55
C GLY A 154 -13.83 2.86 2.19
N LYS A 155 -14.74 3.83 2.06
CA LYS A 155 -14.97 4.60 0.83
C LYS A 155 -13.74 5.31 0.26
N ILE A 156 -12.88 5.82 1.14
CA ILE A 156 -11.60 6.44 0.78
C ILE A 156 -10.55 5.60 1.51
N GLY A 157 -9.90 4.71 0.78
CA GLY A 157 -8.94 3.76 1.32
C GLY A 157 -7.63 3.71 0.54
N SER A 158 -6.97 2.56 0.62
CA SER A 158 -5.72 2.28 -0.09
C SER A 158 -5.88 2.38 -1.60
N LEU A 159 -7.01 1.92 -2.16
CA LEU A 159 -7.30 1.97 -3.59
C LEU A 159 -7.36 3.42 -4.11
N GLU A 160 -8.15 4.29 -3.48
CA GLU A 160 -8.20 5.71 -3.86
C GLU A 160 -6.83 6.38 -3.72
N GLY A 161 -6.07 6.03 -2.68
CA GLY A 161 -4.72 6.53 -2.46
C GLY A 161 -3.75 6.16 -3.59
N VAL A 162 -3.69 4.88 -3.98
CA VAL A 162 -2.78 4.45 -5.06
C VAL A 162 -3.20 4.98 -6.42
N LEU A 163 -4.49 5.14 -6.68
CA LEU A 163 -4.99 5.76 -7.92
C LEU A 163 -4.66 7.25 -7.99
N LEU A 164 -4.70 7.96 -6.86
CA LEU A 164 -4.23 9.34 -6.80
C LEU A 164 -2.73 9.44 -7.11
N ILE A 165 -1.92 8.52 -6.55
CA ILE A 165 -0.49 8.43 -6.89
C ILE A 165 -0.29 8.20 -8.38
N LEU A 166 -1.00 7.24 -8.99
CA LEU A 166 -0.94 6.97 -10.43
C LEU A 166 -1.36 8.19 -11.26
N PHE A 167 -2.42 8.90 -10.88
CA PHE A 167 -2.84 10.12 -11.55
C PHE A 167 -1.75 11.19 -11.54
N ILE A 168 -1.10 11.39 -10.39
CA ILE A 168 -0.01 12.36 -10.25
C ILE A 168 1.18 11.93 -11.11
N LEU A 169 1.62 10.68 -11.01
CA LEU A 169 2.72 10.14 -11.82
C LEU A 169 2.44 10.27 -13.33
N GLY A 170 1.22 9.96 -13.77
CA GLY A 170 0.82 10.15 -15.17
C GLY A 170 0.88 11.61 -15.60
N SER A 171 0.47 12.55 -14.73
CA SER A 171 0.57 13.99 -15.04
C SER A 171 2.01 14.47 -15.15
N LEU A 172 2.95 13.89 -14.38
CA LEU A 172 4.38 14.21 -14.44
C LEU A 172 5.04 13.79 -15.76
N MET A 173 4.38 12.99 -16.60
CA MET A 173 4.87 12.70 -17.96
C MET A 173 4.79 13.92 -18.89
N THR A 174 4.09 14.98 -18.48
CA THR A 174 3.96 16.24 -19.23
C THR A 174 4.76 17.36 -18.59
N SER A 175 5.23 18.32 -19.39
CA SER A 175 5.93 19.51 -18.87
C SER A 175 5.03 20.35 -17.96
N GLN A 176 3.73 20.45 -18.26
CA GLN A 176 2.77 21.18 -17.43
C GLN A 176 2.58 20.50 -16.07
N GLY A 177 2.46 19.16 -16.03
CA GLY A 177 2.31 18.44 -14.77
C GLY A 177 3.57 18.53 -13.91
N LYS A 178 4.77 18.43 -14.50
CA LYS A 178 6.03 18.67 -13.76
C LYS A 178 6.07 20.07 -13.17
N TYR A 179 5.73 21.10 -13.95
CA TYR A 179 5.67 22.47 -13.44
C TYR A 179 4.67 22.59 -12.28
N PHE A 180 3.48 22.01 -12.44
CA PHE A 180 2.45 22.02 -11.41
C PHE A 180 2.93 21.37 -10.11
N TRP A 181 3.36 20.12 -10.12
CA TRP A 181 3.69 19.39 -8.89
C TRP A 181 5.04 19.76 -8.27
N LEU A 182 6.05 20.11 -9.09
CA LEU A 182 7.41 20.33 -8.62
C LEU A 182 7.75 21.81 -8.38
N LYS A 183 7.05 22.74 -9.04
CA LYS A 183 7.36 24.18 -8.96
C LYS A 183 6.27 25.02 -8.31
N ASN A 184 4.99 24.67 -8.48
CA ASN A 184 3.93 25.46 -7.87
C ASN A 184 3.85 25.27 -6.35
N LYS A 185 3.33 26.32 -5.72
CA LYS A 185 3.01 26.37 -4.29
C LYS A 185 1.59 26.91 -4.14
N LEU A 186 0.90 26.47 -3.08
CA LEU A 186 -0.39 27.02 -2.68
C LEU A 186 -0.21 27.66 -1.30
N PHE A 187 -0.49 28.96 -1.18
CA PHE A 187 -0.20 29.73 0.06
C PHE A 187 1.25 29.55 0.54
N ASP A 188 2.22 29.61 -0.37
CA ASP A 188 3.66 29.37 -0.14
C ASP A 188 4.03 27.96 0.35
N ILE A 189 3.07 27.04 0.45
CA ILE A 189 3.28 25.64 0.80
C ILE A 189 3.49 24.83 -0.48
N PRO A 190 4.58 24.03 -0.59
CA PRO A 190 4.76 23.10 -1.71
C PRO A 190 3.61 22.11 -1.83
N LEU A 191 3.15 21.82 -3.05
CA LEU A 191 1.98 20.94 -3.25
C LEU A 191 2.17 19.52 -2.68
N HIS A 192 3.40 18.99 -2.68
CA HIS A 192 3.67 17.67 -2.08
C HIS A 192 3.38 17.62 -0.58
N VAL A 193 3.49 18.74 0.16
CA VAL A 193 3.13 18.80 1.58
C VAL A 193 1.62 18.65 1.75
N LEU A 194 0.82 19.22 0.85
CA LEU A 194 -0.64 19.04 0.86
C LEU A 194 -1.03 17.58 0.59
N LEU A 195 -0.29 16.90 -0.30
CA LEU A 195 -0.48 15.46 -0.55
C LEU A 195 -0.19 14.63 0.70
N VAL A 196 0.91 14.95 1.41
CA VAL A 196 1.24 14.29 2.68
C VAL A 196 0.13 14.51 3.71
N ILE A 197 -0.38 15.74 3.85
CA ILE A 197 -1.50 16.04 4.76
C ILE A 197 -2.73 15.21 4.37
N GLY A 198 -3.07 15.14 3.09
CA GLY A 198 -4.18 14.32 2.59
C GLY A 198 -4.03 12.84 2.93
N LEU A 199 -2.82 12.28 2.77
CA LEU A 199 -2.51 10.90 3.14
C LEU A 199 -2.69 10.68 4.65
N ILE A 200 -2.15 11.56 5.48
CA ILE A 200 -2.29 11.49 6.95
C ILE A 200 -3.76 11.56 7.38
N LEU A 201 -4.56 12.43 6.75
CA LEU A 201 -6.00 12.49 6.99
C LEU A 201 -6.68 11.17 6.61
N GLY A 202 -6.34 10.58 5.46
CA GLY A 202 -6.83 9.27 5.04
C GLY A 202 -6.52 8.18 6.07
N VAL A 203 -5.29 8.14 6.59
CA VAL A 203 -4.89 7.22 7.66
C VAL A 203 -5.73 7.43 8.92
N ILE A 204 -5.93 8.68 9.35
CA ILE A 204 -6.76 9.00 10.50
C ILE A 204 -8.20 8.50 10.29
N PHE A 205 -8.78 8.70 9.11
CA PHE A 205 -10.11 8.18 8.78
C PHE A 205 -10.17 6.64 8.84
N THR A 206 -9.18 5.95 8.29
CA THR A 206 -9.08 4.48 8.36
C THR A 206 -9.01 3.99 9.80
N VAL A 207 -8.09 4.56 10.60
CA VAL A 207 -7.90 4.20 12.01
C VAL A 207 -9.16 4.47 12.83
N ALA A 208 -9.77 5.65 12.68
CA ALA A 208 -11.01 5.99 13.37
C ALA A 208 -12.16 5.07 12.97
N GLY A 209 -12.26 4.72 11.67
CA GLY A 209 -13.23 3.76 11.16
C GLY A 209 -13.07 2.38 11.77
N SER A 210 -11.84 1.84 11.79
CA SER A 210 -11.54 0.54 12.38
C SER A 210 -11.81 0.51 13.88
N ILE A 211 -11.38 1.52 14.63
CA ILE A 211 -11.64 1.62 16.08
C ILE A 211 -13.15 1.70 16.34
N ARG A 212 -13.90 2.48 15.54
CA ARG A 212 -15.36 2.55 15.66
C ARG A 212 -16.01 1.19 15.41
N ARG A 213 -15.57 0.42 14.42
CA ARG A 213 -16.12 -0.93 14.14
C ARG A 213 -15.71 -1.97 15.18
N LEU A 214 -14.56 -1.78 15.84
CA LEU A 214 -14.10 -2.61 16.94
C LEU A 214 -14.72 -2.25 18.30
N GLN A 215 -15.26 -1.04 18.46
CA GLN A 215 -15.83 -0.50 19.70
C GLN A 215 -14.83 -0.36 20.87
N HIS A 216 -13.56 -0.71 20.65
CA HIS A 216 -12.46 -0.53 21.59
C HIS A 216 -11.14 -0.43 20.82
N ILE A 217 -10.09 0.05 21.49
CA ILE A 217 -8.73 0.04 20.95
C ILE A 217 -8.04 -1.25 21.43
N PRO A 218 -7.63 -2.17 20.55
CA PRO A 218 -6.92 -3.37 20.97
C PRO A 218 -5.60 -3.03 21.67
N LYS A 219 -5.28 -3.70 22.78
CA LYS A 219 -4.01 -3.50 23.49
C LYS A 219 -2.81 -3.74 22.58
N THR A 220 -2.87 -4.77 21.74
CA THR A 220 -1.81 -5.09 20.75
C THR A 220 -1.52 -3.93 19.82
N PHE A 221 -2.56 -3.21 19.36
CA PHE A 221 -2.40 -2.03 18.53
C PHE A 221 -1.73 -0.86 19.26
N ILE A 222 -2.05 -0.65 20.54
CA ILE A 222 -1.42 0.41 21.36
C ILE A 222 0.08 0.14 21.51
N HIS A 223 0.44 -1.09 21.88
CA HIS A 223 1.85 -1.49 22.03
C HIS A 223 2.60 -1.35 20.70
N TYR A 224 1.96 -1.76 19.60
CA TYR A 224 2.49 -1.58 18.25
C TYR A 224 2.76 -0.11 17.92
N PHE A 225 1.76 0.74 18.16
CA PHE A 225 1.84 2.14 17.82
C PHE A 225 2.96 2.85 18.58
N ILE A 226 3.04 2.64 19.89
CA ILE A 226 4.06 3.28 20.75
C ILE A 226 5.46 2.79 20.38
N THR A 227 5.63 1.47 20.26
CA THR A 227 6.95 0.87 19.99
C THR A 227 7.45 1.21 18.60
N GLY A 228 6.58 1.15 17.58
CA GLY A 228 6.96 1.50 16.21
C GLY A 228 7.20 3.01 16.03
N ALA A 229 6.45 3.88 16.70
CA ALA A 229 6.75 5.32 16.72
C ALA A 229 8.12 5.61 17.37
N PHE A 230 8.43 4.93 18.48
CA PHE A 230 9.74 5.02 19.13
C PHE A 230 10.87 4.48 18.23
N LEU A 231 10.63 3.38 17.53
CA LEU A 231 11.56 2.83 16.54
C LEU A 231 11.83 3.82 15.39
N CYS A 232 10.79 4.45 14.83
CA CYS A 232 10.93 5.50 13.82
C CYS A 232 11.75 6.67 14.35
N PHE A 233 11.49 7.09 15.60
CA PHE A 233 12.26 8.13 16.27
C PHE A 233 13.73 7.76 16.42
N ILE A 234 14.06 6.55 16.87
CA ILE A 234 15.46 6.06 16.96
C ILE A 234 16.12 6.08 15.58
N CYS A 235 15.46 5.53 14.56
CA CYS A 235 15.98 5.51 13.20
C CYS A 235 16.36 6.91 12.71
N PHE A 236 15.47 7.87 12.93
CA PHE A 236 15.69 9.26 12.54
C PHE A 236 16.76 9.95 13.41
N TYR A 237 16.67 9.84 14.74
CA TYR A 237 17.56 10.52 15.68
C TYR A 237 19.03 10.09 15.53
N TYR A 238 19.26 8.80 15.34
CA TYR A 238 20.61 8.25 15.13
C TYR A 238 21.05 8.31 13.65
N GLN A 239 20.26 8.93 12.77
CA GLN A 239 20.54 9.04 11.33
C GLN A 239 20.91 7.69 10.70
N ILE A 240 20.17 6.65 11.09
CA ILE A 240 20.33 5.32 10.50
C ILE A 240 20.04 5.44 9.00
N ASN A 241 20.79 4.69 8.19
CA ASN A 241 20.61 4.71 6.75
C ASN A 241 19.15 4.39 6.38
N TRP A 242 18.57 5.20 5.48
CA TRP A 242 17.14 5.17 5.16
C TRP A 242 16.65 3.79 4.74
N TYR A 243 17.44 2.99 4.00
CA TYR A 243 17.02 1.66 3.56
C TYR A 243 17.03 0.64 4.71
N ILE A 244 17.91 0.80 5.71
CA ILE A 244 17.92 -0.01 6.92
C ILE A 244 16.70 0.34 7.76
N SER A 245 16.45 1.63 7.97
CA SER A 245 15.27 2.10 8.70
C SER A 245 13.97 1.65 8.03
N PHE A 246 13.89 1.79 6.70
CA PHE A 246 12.78 1.30 5.89
C PHE A 246 12.53 -0.19 6.13
N LEU A 247 13.58 -1.03 6.03
CA LEU A 247 13.46 -2.47 6.24
C LEU A 247 12.99 -2.80 7.67
N VAL A 248 13.63 -2.21 8.68
CA VAL A 248 13.35 -2.52 10.09
C VAL A 248 11.92 -2.12 10.49
N ILE A 249 11.45 -0.94 10.06
CA ILE A 249 10.08 -0.46 10.35
C ILE A 249 9.03 -1.32 9.63
N ASN A 250 9.29 -1.73 8.39
CA ASN A 250 8.40 -2.61 7.63
C ASN A 250 8.34 -4.02 8.23
N VAL A 251 9.49 -4.63 8.53
CA VAL A 251 9.56 -5.96 9.17
C VAL A 251 8.86 -5.96 10.53
N TYR A 252 9.05 -4.90 11.32
CA TYR A 252 8.35 -4.73 12.59
C TYR A 252 6.82 -4.79 12.43
N SER A 253 6.28 -4.13 11.40
CA SER A 253 4.84 -4.11 11.13
C SER A 253 4.35 -5.42 10.52
N ALA A 254 5.14 -6.00 9.62
CA ALA A 254 4.84 -7.28 8.98
C ALA A 254 4.77 -8.43 10.00
N ASP A 255 5.61 -8.44 11.04
CA ASP A 255 5.57 -9.43 12.11
C ASP A 255 4.22 -9.44 12.85
N LEU A 256 3.69 -8.26 13.21
CA LEU A 256 2.39 -8.18 13.88
C LEU A 256 1.24 -8.60 12.96
N ILE A 257 1.28 -8.20 11.69
CA ILE A 257 0.26 -8.59 10.71
C ILE A 257 0.29 -10.10 10.52
N LEU A 258 1.46 -10.70 10.33
CA LEU A 258 1.62 -12.15 10.21
C LEU A 258 1.09 -12.90 11.45
N LYS A 259 1.39 -12.40 12.66
CA LYS A 259 0.84 -12.96 13.91
C LYS A 259 -0.67 -12.85 13.95
N SER A 260 -1.24 -11.74 13.52
CA SER A 260 -2.69 -11.50 13.48
C SER A 260 -3.40 -12.47 12.52
N MET A 261 -2.75 -12.82 11.41
CA MET A 261 -3.30 -13.75 10.41
C MET A 261 -3.20 -15.22 10.81
N LYS A 262 -2.18 -15.61 11.60
CA LYS A 262 -2.07 -16.99 12.12
C LYS A 262 -3.23 -17.41 13.01
N PHE A 263 -3.97 -16.46 13.60
CA PHE A 263 -5.19 -16.74 14.37
C PHE A 263 -6.43 -17.01 13.48
N HIS A 264 -6.29 -17.03 12.15
CA HIS A 264 -7.31 -17.42 11.18
C HIS A 264 -7.11 -18.83 10.59
N LEU A 265 -5.91 -19.40 10.74
CA LEU A 265 -5.55 -20.75 10.28
C LEU A 265 -6.04 -21.82 11.26
#